data_AF-A0A7S2NZE6-F1
#
_entry.id   AF-A0A7S2NZE6-F1
#
_cell.length_a   1.000
_cell.length_b   1.000
_cell.length_c   1.000
_cell.angle_alpha   90.00
_cell.angle_beta   90.00
_cell.angle_gamma   90.00
#
_symmetry.space_group_name_H-M   'P 1'
#
loop_
_entity.id
_entity.type
_entity.pdbx_description
1 polymer ?
#
loop_
_entity_poly.entity_id
_entity_poly.type
_entity_poly.pdbx_seq_one_letter_code
_entity_poly.pdbx_strand_id
1 'polypeptide(L)'
;LEAEGPPASSNYGTPAGPNKVSLADATAFKAAVGDLTTLDLTPPSLTISGWTSVETMITVTYTLNEVGTAFCRAVRKGFVAPLISEIVEANFNDVYSGGSAEIVITAYDSVGEALLLGT
;
A
#
# COMPACT_ATOMS: atom_id res chain seq x y z
N LEU A 1 18.52 6.01 32.92
CA LEU A 1 19.22 6.20 31.64
C LEU A 1 19.76 7.62 31.65
N GLU A 2 21.08 7.80 31.66
CA GLU A 2 21.65 9.09 31.27
C GLU A 2 22.25 8.87 29.90
N ALA A 3 21.69 9.53 28.89
CA ALA A 3 22.31 9.62 27.58
C ALA A 3 23.64 10.37 27.74
N GLU A 4 24.66 10.01 26.96
CA GLU A 4 25.86 10.84 26.89
C GLU A 4 25.46 12.22 26.39
N GLY A 5 25.33 13.16 27.33
CA GLY A 5 25.16 14.56 27.01
C GLY A 5 26.40 15.03 26.24
N PRO A 6 26.27 16.06 25.39
CA PRO A 6 27.42 16.65 24.74
C PRO A 6 28.48 16.99 25.80
N PRO A 7 29.79 16.91 25.51
CA PRO A 7 30.87 17.19 26.46
C PRO A 7 30.83 18.62 27.04
N ALA A 8 29.88 19.45 26.61
CA ALA A 8 29.53 20.75 27.19
C ALA A 8 28.63 20.69 28.43
N SER A 9 28.14 19.51 28.85
CA SER A 9 27.37 19.37 30.09
C SER A 9 28.30 19.46 31.31
N SER A 10 28.07 20.44 32.17
CA SER A 10 28.84 20.64 33.42
C SER A 10 28.75 19.46 34.40
N ASN A 11 27.82 18.53 34.18
CA ASN A 11 27.61 17.33 34.99
C ASN A 11 28.06 16.03 34.27
N TYR A 12 28.76 16.12 33.14
CA TYR A 12 29.28 14.94 32.44
C TYR A 12 30.33 14.22 33.30
N GLY A 13 30.13 12.93 33.54
CA GLY A 13 31.11 12.04 34.16
C GLY A 13 31.24 10.77 33.32
N THR A 14 32.48 10.32 33.08
CA THR A 14 32.76 9.10 32.32
C THR A 14 32.01 7.92 32.95
N PRO A 15 31.23 7.14 32.17
CA PRO A 15 30.51 6.00 32.72
C PRO A 15 31.48 4.92 33.23
N ALA A 16 31.44 4.58 34.53
CA ALA A 16 32.45 3.69 35.17
C ALA A 16 31.86 2.55 36.04
N GLY A 17 30.54 2.37 36.04
CA GLY A 17 29.86 1.33 36.82
C GLY A 17 29.50 0.09 35.98
N PRO A 18 29.31 -1.09 36.60
CA PRO A 18 29.05 -2.36 35.89
C PRO A 18 27.77 -2.37 35.05
N ASN A 19 26.82 -1.45 35.30
CA ASN A 19 25.57 -1.31 34.54
C ASN A 19 25.56 -0.05 33.65
N LYS A 20 26.74 0.43 33.20
CA LYS A 20 26.86 1.63 32.37
C LYS A 20 27.28 1.25 30.94
N VAL A 21 26.68 1.93 29.96
CA VAL A 21 26.94 1.75 28.52
C VAL A 21 27.66 2.99 28.02
N SER A 22 28.77 2.85 27.31
CA SER A 22 29.48 3.99 26.71
C SER A 22 28.87 4.40 25.37
N LEU A 23 29.13 5.62 24.91
CA LEU A 23 28.76 6.03 23.54
C LEU A 23 29.39 5.12 22.47
N ALA A 24 30.59 4.59 22.72
CA ALA A 24 31.21 3.63 21.82
C ALA A 24 30.37 2.35 21.71
N ASP A 25 29.87 1.83 22.83
CA ASP A 25 28.98 0.66 22.86
C ASP A 25 27.64 0.96 22.18
N ALA A 26 27.05 2.13 22.43
CA ALA A 26 25.80 2.54 21.81
C ALA A 26 25.94 2.73 20.29
N THR A 27 27.07 3.26 19.83
CA THR A 27 27.36 3.47 18.41
C THR A 27 27.67 2.15 17.71
N ALA A 28 28.43 1.27 18.36
CA ALA A 28 28.69 -0.08 17.86
C ALA A 28 27.40 -0.89 17.78
N PHE A 29 26.53 -0.79 18.79
CA PHE A 29 25.20 -1.41 18.76
C PHE A 29 24.33 -0.85 17.63
N LYS A 30 24.27 0.48 17.46
CA LYS A 30 23.54 1.11 16.34
C LYS A 30 24.06 0.63 14.98
N ALA A 31 25.38 0.56 14.80
CA ALA A 31 26.00 0.05 13.58
C ALA A 31 25.72 -1.44 13.37
N ALA A 32 25.67 -2.23 14.44
CA ALA A 32 25.34 -3.66 14.39
C ALA A 32 23.86 -3.92 14.08
N VAL A 33 22.94 -3.05 14.52
CA VAL A 33 21.52 -3.08 14.14
C VAL A 33 21.33 -2.73 12.67
N GLY A 34 22.15 -1.81 12.15
CA GLY A 34 22.08 -1.38 10.76
C GLY A 34 20.83 -0.56 10.45
N ASP A 35 20.44 -0.54 9.18
CA ASP A 35 19.26 0.18 8.74
C ASP A 35 17.99 -0.54 9.16
N LEU A 36 17.10 0.19 9.83
CA LEU A 36 15.77 -0.26 10.18
C LEU A 36 14.82 0.08 9.03
N THR A 37 14.47 -0.91 8.22
CA THR A 37 13.41 -0.79 7.22
C THR A 37 12.09 -1.28 7.81
N THR A 38 11.02 -0.54 7.52
CA THR A 38 9.65 -0.97 7.83
C THR A 38 8.96 -1.35 6.53
N LEU A 39 8.06 -2.34 6.59
CA LEU A 39 7.13 -2.59 5.50
C LEU A 39 6.25 -1.35 5.30
N ASP A 40 6.16 -0.86 4.07
CA ASP A 40 5.20 0.19 3.76
C ASP A 40 3.79 -0.38 3.79
N LEU A 41 2.94 0.24 4.61
CA LEU A 41 1.53 -0.12 4.79
C LEU A 41 0.62 1.05 4.41
N THR A 42 1.17 2.10 3.79
CA THR A 42 0.41 3.23 3.28
C THR A 42 -0.40 2.75 2.08
N PRO A 43 -1.74 2.83 2.09
CA PRO A 43 -2.52 2.40 0.94
C PRO A 43 -2.29 3.34 -0.27
N PRO A 44 -2.33 2.82 -1.50
CA PRO A 44 -2.28 3.65 -2.69
C PRO A 44 -3.50 4.57 -2.75
N SER A 45 -3.32 5.77 -3.28
CA SER A 45 -4.43 6.63 -3.68
C SER A 45 -4.82 6.34 -5.13
N LEU A 46 -6.07 5.92 -5.31
CA LEU A 46 -6.68 5.63 -6.59
C LEU A 46 -7.41 6.87 -7.12
N THR A 47 -7.09 7.28 -8.35
CA THR A 47 -7.84 8.33 -9.06
C THR A 47 -8.47 7.75 -10.31
N ILE A 48 -9.78 7.93 -10.47
CA ILE A 48 -10.51 7.59 -11.70
C ILE A 48 -10.54 8.85 -12.58
N SER A 49 -9.87 8.81 -13.72
CA SER A 49 -9.78 9.93 -14.66
C SER A 49 -10.94 9.95 -15.66
N GLY A 50 -11.58 8.80 -15.90
CA GLY A 50 -12.75 8.70 -16.75
C GLY A 50 -13.24 7.27 -16.90
N TRP A 51 -14.36 7.11 -17.58
CA TRP A 51 -14.85 5.81 -18.02
C TRP A 51 -15.63 5.96 -19.32
N THR A 52 -15.64 4.91 -20.12
CA THR A 52 -16.50 4.78 -21.31
C THR A 52 -17.28 3.48 -21.23
N SER A 53 -18.41 3.42 -21.93
CA SER A 53 -19.25 2.23 -21.95
C SER A 53 -19.82 2.00 -23.34
N VAL A 54 -19.78 0.76 -23.78
CA VAL A 54 -20.59 0.23 -24.89
C VAL A 54 -21.50 -0.86 -24.34
N GLU A 55 -22.37 -1.42 -25.16
CA GLU A 55 -23.38 -2.40 -24.73
C GLU A 55 -22.79 -3.59 -23.96
N THR A 56 -21.59 -4.04 -24.32
CA THR A 56 -20.96 -5.25 -23.78
C THR A 56 -19.79 -4.99 -22.83
N MET A 57 -19.41 -3.73 -22.61
CA MET A 57 -18.14 -3.40 -21.99
C MET A 57 -18.12 -2.02 -21.34
N ILE A 58 -17.44 -1.92 -20.20
CA ILE A 58 -17.08 -0.66 -19.54
C ILE A 58 -15.56 -0.60 -19.47
N THR A 59 -14.97 0.49 -19.94
CA THR A 59 -13.54 0.77 -19.80
C THR A 59 -13.37 1.86 -18.76
N VAL A 60 -12.62 1.57 -17.70
CA VAL A 60 -12.33 2.51 -16.61
C VAL A 60 -10.87 2.95 -16.74
N THR A 61 -10.63 4.25 -16.90
CA THR A 61 -9.30 4.83 -16.92
C THR A 61 -8.94 5.31 -15.51
N TYR A 62 -7.78 4.89 -15.01
CA TYR A 62 -7.36 5.15 -13.64
C TYR A 62 -5.85 5.41 -13.53
N THR A 63 -5.45 6.01 -12.41
CA THR A 63 -4.06 6.15 -11.97
C THR A 63 -3.91 5.80 -10.50
N LEU A 64 -2.73 5.26 -10.15
CA LEU A 64 -2.28 5.12 -8.76
C LEU A 64 -1.06 6.03 -8.53
N ASN A 65 -0.86 6.46 -7.29
CA ASN A 65 0.32 7.22 -6.88
C ASN A 65 1.57 6.33 -6.66
N GLU A 66 1.42 5.01 -6.74
CA GLU A 66 2.48 4.01 -6.58
C GLU A 66 2.17 2.77 -7.42
N VAL A 67 3.15 1.87 -7.58
CA VAL A 67 2.94 0.61 -8.29
C VAL A 67 1.95 -0.27 -7.53
N GLY A 68 1.03 -0.92 -8.23
CA GLY A 68 -0.01 -1.70 -7.57
C GLY A 68 -0.90 -2.45 -8.54
N THR A 69 -1.92 -3.10 -8.00
CA THR A 69 -2.95 -3.78 -8.80
C THR A 69 -4.29 -3.17 -8.47
N ALA A 70 -4.99 -2.66 -9.47
CA ALA A 70 -6.36 -2.20 -9.32
C ALA A 70 -7.31 -3.35 -9.67
N PHE A 71 -8.39 -3.47 -8.90
CA PHE A 71 -9.46 -4.45 -9.12
C PHE A 71 -10.78 -3.72 -9.28
N CYS A 72 -11.65 -4.23 -10.15
CA CYS A 72 -12.93 -3.62 -10.46
C CYS A 72 -14.05 -4.66 -10.52
N ARG A 73 -15.25 -4.23 -10.14
CA ARG A 73 -16.49 -4.98 -10.36
C ARG A 73 -17.58 -4.01 -10.77
N ALA A 74 -18.22 -4.29 -11.91
CA ALA A 74 -19.40 -3.53 -12.31
C ALA A 74 -20.58 -3.89 -11.42
N VAL A 75 -21.32 -2.89 -10.97
CA VAL A 75 -22.58 -3.05 -10.23
C VAL A 75 -23.67 -2.18 -10.84
N ARG A 76 -24.92 -2.60 -10.65
CA ARG A 76 -26.07 -1.80 -11.08
C ARG A 76 -26.17 -0.53 -10.25
N LYS A 77 -26.63 0.55 -10.88
CA LYS A 77 -26.93 1.81 -10.19
C LYS A 77 -27.96 1.56 -9.07
N GLY A 78 -27.63 2.00 -7.86
CA GLY A 78 -28.51 1.87 -6.70
C GLY A 78 -28.42 0.51 -5.97
N PHE A 79 -27.51 -0.37 -6.37
CA PHE A 79 -27.19 -1.58 -5.62
C PHE A 79 -26.20 -1.29 -4.49
N VAL A 80 -26.15 -2.19 -3.50
CA VAL A 80 -25.18 -2.13 -2.41
C VAL A 80 -23.77 -2.28 -2.99
N ALA A 81 -22.83 -1.52 -2.44
CA ALA A 81 -21.43 -1.65 -2.81
C ALA A 81 -20.94 -3.08 -2.46
N PRO A 82 -20.26 -3.77 -3.39
CA PRO A 82 -19.82 -5.14 -3.18
C PRO A 82 -18.75 -5.22 -2.09
N LEU A 83 -18.63 -6.38 -1.46
CA LEU A 83 -17.54 -6.68 -0.55
C LEU A 83 -16.21 -6.76 -1.31
N ILE A 84 -15.10 -6.60 -0.59
CA ILE A 84 -13.77 -6.68 -1.21
C ILE A 84 -13.54 -8.06 -1.85
N SER A 85 -13.97 -9.15 -1.20
CA SER A 85 -13.86 -10.50 -1.75
C SER A 85 -14.61 -10.64 -3.08
N GLU A 86 -15.81 -10.06 -3.15
CA GLU A 86 -16.64 -10.06 -4.34
C GLU A 86 -16.00 -9.29 -5.52
N ILE A 87 -15.25 -8.23 -5.24
CA ILE A 87 -14.51 -7.47 -6.25
C ILE A 87 -13.32 -8.29 -6.78
N VAL A 88 -12.57 -8.94 -5.88
CA VAL A 88 -11.40 -9.75 -6.25
C VAL A 88 -11.83 -11.02 -7.02
N GLU A 89 -12.94 -11.63 -6.62
CA GLU A 89 -13.52 -12.80 -7.31
C GLU A 89 -14.00 -12.49 -8.72
N ALA A 90 -14.49 -11.28 -8.99
CA ALA A 90 -14.84 -10.85 -10.35
C ALA A 90 -13.62 -10.80 -11.28
N ASN A 91 -12.42 -10.69 -10.72
CA ASN A 91 -11.13 -10.84 -11.39
C ASN A 91 -10.88 -9.87 -12.58
N PHE A 92 -11.62 -8.76 -12.67
CA PHE A 92 -11.23 -7.66 -13.56
C PHE A 92 -10.17 -6.82 -12.87
N ASN A 93 -8.92 -7.01 -13.27
CA ASN A 93 -7.78 -6.35 -12.66
C ASN A 93 -6.74 -5.95 -13.68
N ASP A 94 -5.91 -5.00 -13.30
CA ASP A 94 -4.76 -4.55 -14.08
C ASP A 94 -3.59 -4.16 -13.17
N VAL A 95 -2.38 -4.44 -13.64
CA VAL A 95 -1.13 -4.13 -12.92
C VAL A 95 -0.64 -2.76 -13.35
N TYR A 96 -0.74 -1.79 -12.44
CA TYR A 96 -0.30 -0.44 -12.66
C TYR A 96 1.20 -0.30 -12.36
N SER A 97 1.95 0.18 -13.36
CA SER A 97 3.38 0.48 -13.26
C SER A 97 3.73 1.96 -13.44
N GLY A 98 2.72 2.82 -13.66
CA GLY A 98 2.87 4.27 -13.86
C GLY A 98 1.99 4.82 -14.98
N GLY A 99 1.82 6.15 -15.01
CA GLY A 99 1.09 6.84 -16.08
C GLY A 99 -0.43 6.71 -15.97
N SER A 100 -1.10 6.32 -17.06
CA SER A 100 -2.55 6.08 -17.12
C SER A 100 -2.79 4.65 -17.52
N ALA A 101 -3.68 3.97 -16.81
CA ALA A 101 -4.01 2.58 -17.03
C ALA A 101 -5.52 2.39 -17.23
N GLU A 102 -5.91 1.25 -17.79
CA GLU A 102 -7.30 0.95 -18.12
C GLU A 102 -7.68 -0.45 -17.66
N ILE A 103 -8.82 -0.57 -16.98
CA ILE A 103 -9.46 -1.86 -16.72
C ILE A 103 -10.68 -1.98 -17.61
N VAL A 104 -10.73 -3.07 -18.37
CA VAL A 104 -11.83 -3.42 -19.25
C VAL A 104 -12.71 -4.45 -18.56
N ILE A 105 -13.93 -4.05 -18.25
CA ILE A 105 -14.95 -4.88 -17.60
C ILE A 105 -15.94 -5.32 -18.66
N THR A 106 -16.08 -6.63 -18.89
CA THR A 106 -17.03 -7.19 -19.86
C THR A 106 -18.28 -7.71 -19.17
N ALA A 107 -19.30 -8.09 -19.95
CA ALA A 107 -20.49 -8.74 -19.42
C ALA A 107 -20.27 -10.18 -18.92
N TYR A 108 -19.05 -10.72 -19.03
CA TYR A 108 -18.72 -12.11 -18.73
C TYR A 108 -17.51 -12.20 -17.79
N ASP A 109 -17.50 -13.16 -16.87
CA ASP A 109 -16.34 -13.42 -16.03
C ASP A 109 -15.16 -14.03 -16.82
N SER A 110 -14.07 -14.35 -16.12
CA SER A 110 -12.87 -14.94 -16.72
C SER A 110 -13.05 -16.36 -17.26
N VAL A 111 -14.20 -17.02 -17.01
CA VAL A 111 -14.55 -18.33 -17.57
C VAL A 111 -15.66 -18.25 -18.62
N GLY A 112 -16.14 -17.05 -18.95
CA GLY A 112 -17.12 -16.80 -20.01
C GLY A 112 -18.57 -16.90 -19.56
N GLU A 113 -18.83 -17.01 -18.25
CA GLU A 113 -20.18 -16.97 -17.71
C GLU A 113 -20.65 -15.53 -17.59
N ALA A 114 -21.93 -15.28 -17.88
CA ALA A 114 -22.49 -13.95 -17.75
C ALA A 114 -22.37 -13.50 -16.28
N LEU A 115 -21.92 -12.26 -16.06
CA LEU A 115 -21.83 -11.71 -14.71
C LEU A 115 -23.20 -11.79 -14.04
N LEU A 116 -23.30 -12.66 -13.04
CA LEU A 116 -24.53 -12.83 -12.28
C LEU A 116 -24.87 -11.51 -11.61
N LEU A 117 -26.17 -11.21 -11.57
CA LEU A 117 -26.68 -10.08 -10.82
C LEU A 117 -26.17 -10.17 -9.39
N GLY A 118 -25.43 -9.15 -8.94
CA GLY A 118 -25.09 -9.03 -7.53
C GLY A 118 -26.36 -9.19 -6.72
N THR A 119 -26.43 -10.28 -5.95
CA THR A 119 -27.53 -10.59 -5.05
C THR A 119 -27.54 -9.61 -3.88
#